data_AF-A0A536BSQ6-F1
#
_entry.id   AF-A0A536BSQ6-F1
#
_cell.length_a   1.000
_cell.length_b   1.000
_cell.length_c   1.000
_cell.angle_alpha   90.00
_cell.angle_beta   90.00
_cell.angle_gamma   90.00
#
_symmetry.space_group_name_H-M   'P 1'
#
loop_
_entity.id
_entity.type
_entity.pdbx_description
1 polymer ?
#
loop_
_entity_poly.entity_id
_entity_poly.type
_entity_poly.pdbx_seq_one_letter_code
_entity_poly.pdbx_strand_id
1 'polypeptide(L)'
;MCSYLASFPAALSHAFIARYSRPGDVVLDPFSGRGTTPLQACAEGRIGVGNDLNPFAHLLTAAKVEPASPPEARTRLAALRLAWASASTAWSELADEVASSVRSMPDQSTILVPAAASGAASAAGTEVVPAEVGLSFHPRTLAQLLFVRASLRHEVRVDRFLAAALTGILHGKSATYLSEVMPNTFSMAPRYVRDYVIRTGFQSPERDVFRCLELKLDRLFRQPAPASPGLALAGDARDAGVRARQALRARGLPERARLVLGSPPYLRVVKYGYYNWLRAWFLGLDPRDIDDTLDDAHHREPYLAFM
;
A
#
# COMPACT_ATOMS: atom_id res chain seq x y z
N MET A 1 3.28 -4.17 7.50
CA MET A 1 3.32 -3.60 6.13
C MET A 1 3.84 -2.16 6.15
N CYS A 2 3.03 -1.12 6.30
CA CYS A 2 3.48 0.28 6.36
C CYS A 2 2.84 1.05 7.52
N SER A 3 3.30 2.28 7.77
CA SER A 3 2.59 3.25 8.61
C SER A 3 1.34 3.76 7.88
N TYR A 4 0.28 4.08 8.63
CA TYR A 4 -0.98 4.59 8.11
C TYR A 4 -1.53 5.61 9.10
N LEU A 5 -2.14 6.69 8.60
CA LEU A 5 -2.67 7.73 9.47
C LEU A 5 -3.91 7.23 10.21
N ALA A 6 -4.11 7.76 11.42
CA ALA A 6 -5.33 7.57 12.20
C ALA A 6 -5.70 6.07 12.43
N SER A 7 -4.77 5.29 12.97
CA SER A 7 -4.99 3.89 13.35
C SER A 7 -4.91 3.68 14.86
N PHE A 8 -5.79 2.86 15.44
CA PHE A 8 -5.70 2.46 16.86
C PHE A 8 -4.70 1.30 17.08
N PRO A 9 -4.18 1.11 18.32
CA PRO A 9 -3.31 0.00 18.67
C PRO A 9 -4.01 -1.36 18.63
N ALA A 10 -3.29 -2.42 18.26
CA ALA A 10 -3.82 -3.78 18.23
C ALA A 10 -4.32 -4.28 19.60
N ALA A 11 -3.74 -3.78 20.69
CA ALA A 11 -4.18 -4.10 22.05
C ALA A 11 -5.64 -3.68 22.32
N LEU A 12 -6.10 -2.58 21.70
CA LEU A 12 -7.49 -2.16 21.78
C LEU A 12 -8.39 -3.17 21.07
N SER A 13 -8.04 -3.55 19.84
CA SER A 13 -8.79 -4.57 19.08
C SER A 13 -8.87 -5.89 19.83
N HIS A 14 -7.74 -6.34 20.38
CA HIS A 14 -7.67 -7.56 21.19
C HIS A 14 -8.68 -7.53 22.35
N ALA A 15 -8.70 -6.44 23.13
CA ALA A 15 -9.59 -6.34 24.29
C ALA A 15 -11.08 -6.50 23.92
N PHE A 16 -11.52 -5.91 22.80
CA PHE A 16 -12.92 -6.06 22.34
C PHE A 16 -13.19 -7.42 21.71
N ILE A 17 -12.29 -7.93 20.86
CA ILE A 17 -12.45 -9.23 20.19
C ILE A 17 -12.51 -10.35 21.23
N ALA A 18 -11.57 -10.37 22.18
CA ALA A 18 -11.51 -11.39 23.22
C ALA A 18 -12.74 -11.36 24.14
N ARG A 19 -13.30 -10.18 24.42
CA ARG A 19 -14.44 -10.02 25.32
C ARG A 19 -15.80 -10.32 24.67
N TYR A 20 -15.98 -9.95 23.41
CA TYR A 20 -17.30 -9.93 22.77
C TYR A 20 -17.50 -10.94 21.64
N SER A 21 -16.48 -11.74 21.31
CA SER A 21 -16.54 -12.79 20.28
C SER A 21 -15.84 -14.08 20.73
N ARG A 22 -16.09 -15.18 20.02
CA ARG A 22 -15.46 -16.50 20.20
C ARG A 22 -14.72 -16.91 18.91
N PRO A 23 -13.74 -17.84 18.98
CA PRO A 23 -13.16 -18.42 17.77
C PRO A 23 -14.25 -18.90 16.79
N GLY A 24 -14.06 -18.63 15.50
CA GLY A 24 -15.04 -18.88 14.43
C GLY A 24 -16.06 -17.77 14.20
N ASP A 25 -16.23 -16.82 15.15
CA ASP A 25 -17.12 -15.67 14.94
C ASP A 25 -16.57 -14.70 13.87
N VAL A 26 -17.48 -13.96 13.24
CA VAL A 26 -17.14 -12.89 12.28
C VAL A 26 -17.00 -11.56 13.02
N VAL A 27 -15.89 -10.87 12.77
CA VAL A 27 -15.63 -9.50 13.24
C VAL A 27 -15.51 -8.58 12.02
N LEU A 28 -16.38 -7.58 11.93
CA LEU A 28 -16.44 -6.62 10.83
C LEU A 28 -15.85 -5.27 11.24
N ASP A 29 -14.98 -4.71 10.41
CA ASP A 29 -14.52 -3.34 10.48
C ASP A 29 -14.95 -2.59 9.21
N PRO A 30 -15.92 -1.65 9.28
CA PRO A 30 -16.42 -0.94 8.11
C PRO A 30 -15.44 0.14 7.57
N PHE A 31 -14.46 0.55 8.38
CA PHE A 31 -13.43 1.57 8.09
C PHE A 31 -12.04 1.02 8.42
N SER A 32 -11.71 -0.11 7.79
CA SER A 32 -10.60 -0.94 8.22
C SER A 32 -9.23 -0.26 8.15
N GLY A 33 -9.08 0.78 7.32
CA GLY A 33 -7.82 1.48 7.10
C GLY A 33 -6.72 0.49 6.75
N ARG A 34 -5.65 0.47 7.54
CA ARG A 34 -4.57 -0.53 7.36
C ARG A 34 -4.93 -1.95 7.80
N GLY A 35 -6.16 -2.23 8.23
CA GLY A 35 -6.63 -3.57 8.62
C GLY A 35 -6.13 -4.06 9.98
N THR A 36 -6.18 -3.22 11.03
CA THR A 36 -5.79 -3.65 12.38
C THR A 36 -6.81 -4.62 12.98
N THR A 37 -8.10 -4.25 13.02
CA THR A 37 -9.17 -5.14 13.53
C THR A 37 -9.24 -6.47 12.78
N PRO A 38 -9.35 -6.50 11.44
CA PRO A 38 -9.52 -7.78 10.75
C PRO A 38 -8.29 -8.68 10.90
N LEU A 39 -7.07 -8.15 10.89
CA LEU A 39 -5.87 -8.93 11.17
C LEU A 39 -5.89 -9.50 12.59
N GLN A 40 -6.24 -8.70 13.59
CA GLN A 40 -6.30 -9.15 14.98
C GLN A 40 -7.35 -10.26 15.17
N ALA A 41 -8.52 -10.11 14.54
CA ALA A 41 -9.55 -11.15 14.54
C ALA A 41 -9.02 -12.45 13.94
N CYS A 42 -8.37 -12.38 12.77
CA CYS A 42 -7.78 -13.56 12.13
C CYS A 42 -6.68 -14.21 12.99
N ALA A 43 -5.84 -13.41 13.66
CA ALA A 43 -4.80 -13.90 14.57
C ALA A 43 -5.38 -14.63 15.78
N GLU A 44 -6.55 -14.22 16.26
CA GLU A 44 -7.25 -14.81 17.40
C GLU A 44 -8.25 -15.92 16.99
N GLY A 45 -8.19 -16.41 15.76
CA GLY A 45 -9.04 -17.51 15.30
C GLY A 45 -10.48 -17.12 14.96
N ARG A 46 -10.76 -15.83 14.75
CA ARG A 46 -12.03 -15.30 14.21
C ARG A 46 -11.90 -15.07 12.71
N ILE A 47 -13.03 -14.86 12.04
CA ILE A 47 -13.06 -14.43 10.64
C ILE A 47 -13.05 -12.90 10.62
N GLY A 48 -11.92 -12.31 10.26
CA GLY A 48 -11.79 -10.85 10.16
C GLY A 48 -12.28 -10.33 8.81
N VAL A 49 -13.23 -9.40 8.80
CA VAL A 49 -13.71 -8.73 7.59
C VAL A 49 -13.40 -7.25 7.71
N GLY A 50 -12.58 -6.72 6.81
CA GLY A 50 -12.32 -5.29 6.70
C GLY A 50 -12.90 -4.72 5.43
N ASN A 51 -13.65 -3.63 5.54
CA ASN A 51 -14.12 -2.82 4.43
C ASN A 51 -13.39 -1.48 4.47
N ASP A 52 -13.01 -0.92 3.32
CA ASP A 52 -12.57 0.46 3.23
C ASP A 52 -12.84 1.01 1.84
N LEU A 53 -13.15 2.30 1.74
CA LEU A 53 -13.35 2.98 0.47
C LEU A 53 -12.01 3.32 -0.19
N ASN A 54 -10.94 3.50 0.60
CA ASN A 54 -9.61 3.79 0.10
C ASN A 54 -8.97 2.53 -0.53
N PRO A 55 -8.66 2.52 -1.83
CA PRO A 55 -8.05 1.36 -2.50
C PRO A 55 -6.69 0.96 -1.89
N PHE A 56 -5.92 1.93 -1.36
CA PHE A 56 -4.68 1.63 -0.65
C PHE A 56 -4.92 0.90 0.67
N ALA A 57 -5.92 1.33 1.44
CA ALA A 57 -6.33 0.68 2.69
C ALA A 57 -6.78 -0.76 2.43
N HIS A 58 -7.64 -0.95 1.42
CA HIS A 58 -8.08 -2.26 0.96
C HIS A 58 -6.89 -3.18 0.64
N LEU A 59 -5.90 -2.71 -0.15
CA LEU A 59 -4.72 -3.50 -0.50
C LEU A 59 -3.91 -3.93 0.73
N LEU A 60 -3.73 -3.03 1.70
CA LEU A 60 -3.02 -3.33 2.95
C LEU A 60 -3.76 -4.35 3.81
N THR A 61 -5.09 -4.19 3.93
CA THR A 61 -5.94 -5.14 4.66
C THR A 61 -5.89 -6.51 4.01
N ALA A 62 -6.03 -6.58 2.68
CA ALA A 62 -5.97 -7.82 1.91
C ALA A 62 -4.62 -8.55 2.09
N ALA A 63 -3.51 -7.81 2.05
CA ALA A 63 -2.18 -8.38 2.27
C ALA A 63 -1.94 -8.88 3.70
N LYS A 64 -2.71 -8.41 4.68
CA LYS A 64 -2.60 -8.86 6.08
C LYS A 64 -3.47 -10.07 6.39
N VAL A 65 -4.69 -10.11 5.85
CA VAL A 65 -5.65 -11.18 6.12
C VAL A 65 -5.55 -12.36 5.15
N GLU A 66 -4.93 -12.14 3.99
CA GLU A 66 -4.59 -13.17 3.00
C GLU A 66 -3.11 -13.06 2.59
N PRO A 67 -2.15 -13.23 3.53
CA PRO A 67 -0.74 -13.05 3.23
C PRO A 67 -0.19 -14.11 2.28
N ALA A 68 0.92 -13.79 1.61
CA ALA A 68 1.74 -14.81 0.96
C ALA A 68 2.44 -15.67 2.02
N SER A 69 2.55 -16.97 1.77
CA SER A 69 3.43 -17.83 2.57
C SER A 69 4.91 -17.49 2.29
N PRO A 70 5.83 -17.81 3.22
CA PRO A 70 7.25 -17.56 2.99
C PRO A 70 7.80 -18.22 1.70
N PRO A 71 7.47 -19.49 1.35
CA PRO A 71 7.92 -20.08 0.10
C PRO A 71 7.38 -19.36 -1.13
N GLU A 72 6.09 -19.02 -1.16
CA GLU A 72 5.47 -18.31 -2.29
C GLU A 72 6.13 -16.94 -2.53
N ALA A 73 6.32 -16.16 -1.45
CA ALA A 73 6.96 -14.85 -1.55
C ALA A 73 8.41 -14.94 -2.01
N ARG A 74 9.18 -15.92 -1.50
CA ARG A 74 10.57 -16.15 -1.92
C ARG A 74 10.67 -16.60 -3.38
N THR A 75 9.83 -17.54 -3.80
CA THR A 75 9.77 -17.99 -5.20
C THR A 75 9.41 -16.83 -6.12
N ARG A 76 8.41 -16.02 -5.77
CA ARG A 76 8.05 -14.86 -6.58
C ARG A 76 9.15 -13.81 -6.64
N LEU A 77 9.83 -13.53 -5.51
CA LEU A 77 10.98 -12.62 -5.49
C LEU A 77 12.14 -13.12 -6.36
N ALA A 78 12.44 -14.42 -6.33
CA ALA A 78 13.46 -15.02 -7.18
C ALA A 78 13.10 -14.91 -8.67
N ALA A 79 11.83 -15.15 -9.03
CA ALA A 79 11.34 -14.97 -10.40
C ALA A 79 11.48 -13.51 -10.88
N LEU A 80 11.16 -12.53 -10.02
CA LEU A 80 11.36 -11.11 -10.34
C LEU A 80 12.85 -10.77 -10.55
N ARG A 81 13.76 -11.30 -9.74
CA ARG A 81 15.21 -11.11 -9.91
C ARG A 81 15.73 -11.67 -11.24
N LEU A 82 15.25 -12.86 -11.63
CA LEU A 82 15.63 -13.49 -12.91
C LEU A 82 15.11 -12.67 -14.10
N ALA A 83 13.85 -12.24 -14.06
CA ALA A 83 13.27 -11.40 -15.10
C ALA A 83 13.94 -10.00 -15.16
N TRP A 84 14.36 -9.46 -14.03
CA TRP A 84 15.15 -8.23 -13.99
C TRP A 84 16.50 -8.40 -14.69
N ALA A 85 17.20 -9.53 -14.47
CA ALA A 85 18.52 -9.77 -15.06
C ALA A 85 18.48 -9.68 -16.59
N SER A 86 17.41 -10.16 -17.24
CA SER A 86 17.25 -10.09 -18.69
C SER A 86 16.73 -8.73 -19.21
N ALA A 87 16.02 -7.96 -18.37
CA ALA A 87 15.44 -6.68 -18.79
C ALA A 87 16.27 -5.44 -18.37
N SER A 88 17.23 -5.61 -17.45
CA SER A 88 17.83 -4.51 -16.67
C SER A 88 18.39 -3.36 -17.50
N THR A 89 18.96 -3.62 -18.67
CA THR A 89 19.51 -2.58 -19.56
C THR A 89 18.45 -1.54 -19.94
N ALA A 90 17.33 -1.98 -20.53
CA ALA A 90 16.27 -1.08 -21.00
C ALA A 90 15.64 -0.28 -19.85
N TRP A 91 15.46 -0.90 -18.68
CA TRP A 91 14.92 -0.21 -17.50
C TRP A 91 15.90 0.77 -16.88
N SER A 92 17.20 0.51 -16.99
CA SER A 92 18.25 1.42 -16.52
C SER A 92 18.32 2.66 -17.39
N GLU A 93 18.31 2.48 -18.71
CA GLU A 93 18.27 3.58 -19.69
C GLU A 93 17.05 4.48 -19.47
N LEU A 94 15.86 3.87 -19.30
CA LEU A 94 14.64 4.61 -18.98
C LEU A 94 14.78 5.42 -17.69
N ALA A 95 15.33 4.84 -16.62
CA ALA A 95 15.48 5.54 -15.35
C ALA A 95 16.52 6.67 -15.41
N ASP A 96 17.58 6.51 -16.20
CA ASP A 96 18.57 7.56 -16.43
C ASP A 96 17.96 8.72 -17.25
N GLU A 97 17.12 8.41 -18.24
CA GLU A 97 16.35 9.40 -19.00
C GLU A 97 15.39 10.19 -18.10
N VAL A 98 14.63 9.50 -17.23
CA VAL A 98 13.79 10.13 -16.22
C VAL A 98 14.63 11.05 -15.33
N ALA A 99 15.73 10.54 -14.77
CA ALA A 99 16.57 11.29 -13.84
C ALA A 99 17.21 12.53 -14.47
N SER A 100 17.61 12.44 -15.74
CA SER A 100 18.11 13.57 -16.53
C SER A 100 17.01 14.61 -16.76
N SER A 101 15.85 14.16 -17.27
CA SER A 101 14.70 15.01 -17.59
C SER A 101 14.22 15.81 -16.38
N VAL A 102 14.00 15.15 -15.23
CA VAL A 102 13.46 15.80 -14.02
C VAL A 102 14.46 16.73 -13.33
N ARG A 103 15.77 16.57 -13.56
CA ARG A 103 16.80 17.48 -13.03
C ARG A 103 16.97 18.73 -13.90
N SER A 104 16.87 18.58 -15.22
CA SER A 104 16.99 19.69 -16.16
C SER A 104 15.71 20.53 -16.24
N MET A 105 14.54 19.88 -16.33
CA MET A 105 13.24 20.55 -16.47
C MET A 105 12.15 19.85 -15.63
N PRO A 106 12.14 20.04 -14.30
CA PRO A 106 11.22 19.33 -13.40
C PRO A 106 9.74 19.51 -13.75
N ASP A 107 9.33 20.71 -14.18
CA ASP A 107 7.93 21.01 -14.50
C ASP A 107 7.50 20.60 -15.92
N GLN A 108 8.41 20.06 -16.75
CA GLN A 108 8.17 19.73 -18.15
C GLN A 108 8.52 18.28 -18.51
N SER A 109 8.87 17.45 -17.53
CA SER A 109 9.19 16.04 -17.80
C SER A 109 7.95 15.31 -18.33
N THR A 110 8.09 14.70 -19.50
CA THR A 110 7.03 13.94 -20.19
C THR A 110 7.41 12.49 -20.39
N ILE A 111 8.46 12.02 -19.70
CA ILE A 111 8.97 10.65 -19.85
C ILE A 111 7.90 9.66 -19.43
N LEU A 112 7.57 8.76 -20.35
CA LEU A 112 6.57 7.73 -20.13
C LEU A 112 7.21 6.50 -19.52
N VAL A 113 6.59 5.96 -18.49
CA VAL A 113 6.96 4.69 -17.85
C VAL A 113 5.81 3.69 -17.97
N PRO A 114 6.08 2.37 -17.90
CA PRO A 114 5.03 1.37 -17.92
C PRO A 114 4.05 1.54 -16.75
N ALA A 115 2.76 1.35 -17.01
CA ALA A 115 1.72 1.44 -15.98
C ALA A 115 1.93 0.43 -14.84
N ALA A 116 1.59 0.82 -13.62
CA ALA A 116 1.62 -0.07 -12.45
C ALA A 116 0.73 -1.29 -12.68
N ALA A 117 1.18 -2.44 -12.20
CA ALA A 117 0.46 -3.71 -12.28
C ALA A 117 0.02 -4.15 -13.69
N SER A 118 0.59 -3.56 -14.74
CA SER A 118 0.32 -3.94 -16.14
C SER A 118 0.81 -5.35 -16.48
N GLY A 119 1.75 -5.89 -15.71
CA GLY A 119 2.49 -7.11 -16.05
C GLY A 119 3.42 -6.91 -17.25
N ALA A 120 3.78 -5.67 -17.57
CA ALA A 120 4.67 -5.35 -18.68
C ALA A 120 6.05 -5.98 -18.48
N ALA A 121 6.52 -6.72 -19.49
CA ALA A 121 7.88 -7.25 -19.55
C ALA A 121 8.87 -6.26 -20.18
N SER A 122 8.37 -5.19 -20.82
CA SER A 122 9.16 -4.18 -21.50
C SER A 122 9.07 -2.81 -20.81
N ALA A 123 10.04 -1.95 -21.09
CA ALA A 123 10.09 -0.57 -20.60
C ALA A 123 9.18 0.40 -21.39
N ALA A 124 8.30 -0.10 -22.27
CA ALA A 124 7.43 0.74 -23.09
C ALA A 124 6.38 1.45 -22.23
N GLY A 125 6.45 2.78 -22.17
CA GLY A 125 5.66 3.58 -21.25
C GLY A 125 4.29 4.01 -21.74
N THR A 126 3.37 4.18 -20.80
CA THR A 126 1.98 4.63 -21.04
C THR A 126 1.55 5.74 -20.09
N GLU A 127 2.31 6.02 -19.03
CA GLU A 127 1.99 7.04 -18.03
C GLU A 127 3.21 7.92 -17.73
N VAL A 128 2.97 9.19 -17.44
CA VAL A 128 4.05 10.12 -17.08
C VAL A 128 4.47 9.86 -15.64
N VAL A 129 5.78 9.74 -15.41
CA VAL A 129 6.32 9.69 -14.05
C VAL A 129 6.36 11.11 -13.44
N PRO A 130 5.77 11.33 -12.25
CA PRO A 130 5.88 12.63 -11.59
C PRO A 130 7.35 12.98 -11.29
N ALA A 131 7.73 14.23 -11.48
CA ALA A 131 9.11 14.67 -11.26
C ALA A 131 9.59 14.40 -9.83
N GLU A 132 8.70 14.56 -8.84
CA GLU A 132 8.96 14.29 -7.43
C GLU A 132 9.32 12.82 -7.17
N VAL A 133 8.74 11.89 -7.94
CA VAL A 133 9.12 10.48 -7.89
C VAL A 133 10.53 10.30 -8.44
N GLY A 134 10.81 10.84 -9.63
CA GLY A 134 12.12 10.75 -10.27
C GLY A 134 13.25 11.33 -9.41
N LEU A 135 12.97 12.41 -8.68
CA LEU A 135 13.89 13.05 -7.74
C LEU A 135 14.04 12.30 -6.41
N SER A 136 13.10 11.41 -6.06
CA SER A 136 13.11 10.72 -4.76
C SER A 136 14.12 9.59 -4.68
N PHE A 137 14.55 9.00 -5.80
CA PHE A 137 15.36 7.79 -5.81
C PHE A 137 16.67 7.96 -6.59
N HIS A 138 17.66 7.14 -6.26
CA HIS A 138 18.83 6.94 -7.13
C HIS A 138 18.36 6.30 -8.46
N PRO A 139 18.94 6.65 -9.63
CA PRO A 139 18.49 6.12 -10.93
C PRO A 139 18.46 4.59 -11.01
N ARG A 140 19.50 3.92 -10.47
CA ARG A 140 19.55 2.45 -10.39
C ARG A 140 18.43 1.85 -9.53
N THR A 141 18.12 2.49 -8.40
CA THR A 141 17.00 2.10 -7.51
C THR A 141 15.66 2.33 -8.22
N LEU A 142 15.51 3.46 -8.91
CA LEU A 142 14.32 3.81 -9.67
C LEU A 142 14.05 2.80 -10.79
N ALA A 143 15.08 2.38 -11.52
CA ALA A 143 14.98 1.38 -12.58
C ALA A 143 14.38 0.06 -12.06
N GLN A 144 14.91 -0.47 -10.95
CA GLN A 144 14.38 -1.66 -10.31
C GLN A 144 12.96 -1.44 -9.77
N LEU A 145 12.68 -0.27 -9.22
CA LEU A 145 11.36 0.06 -8.67
C LEU A 145 10.30 0.15 -9.77
N LEU A 146 10.60 0.77 -10.91
CA LEU A 146 9.73 0.83 -12.09
C LEU A 146 9.44 -0.58 -12.63
N PHE A 147 10.47 -1.42 -12.74
CA PHE A 147 10.32 -2.81 -13.16
C PHE A 147 9.38 -3.60 -12.24
N VAL A 148 9.61 -3.54 -10.93
CA VAL A 148 8.78 -4.25 -9.95
C VAL A 148 7.35 -3.69 -9.93
N ARG A 149 7.20 -2.36 -10.01
CA ARG A 149 5.90 -1.68 -10.09
C ARG A 149 5.06 -2.16 -11.27
N ALA A 150 5.67 -2.31 -12.45
CA ALA A 150 4.98 -2.83 -13.62
C ALA A 150 4.70 -4.35 -13.52
N SER A 151 5.62 -5.11 -12.91
CA SER A 151 5.56 -6.58 -12.85
C SER A 151 4.56 -7.15 -11.86
N LEU A 152 4.27 -6.44 -10.76
CA LEU A 152 3.42 -6.94 -9.67
C LEU A 152 1.93 -6.72 -9.96
N ARG A 153 1.18 -7.81 -10.15
CA ARG A 153 -0.26 -7.77 -10.39
C ARG A 153 -1.07 -7.78 -9.09
N HIS A 154 -1.73 -6.67 -8.75
CA HIS A 154 -2.37 -6.51 -7.43
C HIS A 154 -3.57 -7.45 -7.17
N GLU A 155 -4.15 -8.03 -8.21
CA GLU A 155 -5.17 -9.08 -8.13
C GLU A 155 -4.58 -10.44 -7.72
N VAL A 156 -3.30 -10.67 -7.98
CA VAL A 156 -2.58 -11.89 -7.59
C VAL A 156 -2.16 -11.77 -6.12
N ARG A 157 -2.62 -12.68 -5.27
CA ARG A 157 -2.38 -12.64 -3.80
C ARG A 157 -0.90 -12.44 -3.43
N VAL A 158 0.01 -13.17 -4.07
CA VAL A 158 1.45 -13.09 -3.76
C VAL A 158 2.01 -11.73 -4.15
N ASP A 159 1.67 -11.22 -5.34
CA ASP A 159 2.14 -9.93 -5.83
C ASP A 159 1.57 -8.78 -5.00
N ARG A 160 0.30 -8.86 -4.62
CA ARG A 160 -0.35 -7.93 -3.68
C ARG A 160 0.39 -7.86 -2.35
N PHE A 161 0.82 -9.00 -1.82
CA PHE A 161 1.60 -9.07 -0.58
C PHE A 161 2.97 -8.39 -0.74
N LEU A 162 3.67 -8.65 -1.85
CA LEU A 162 4.96 -8.01 -2.16
C LEU A 162 4.81 -6.49 -2.35
N ALA A 163 3.78 -6.05 -3.08
CA ALA A 163 3.47 -4.64 -3.27
C ALA A 163 3.17 -3.94 -1.93
N ALA A 164 2.35 -4.56 -1.08
CA ALA A 164 2.08 -4.06 0.28
C ALA A 164 3.35 -4.00 1.16
N ALA A 165 4.28 -4.94 0.99
CA ALA A 165 5.56 -4.90 1.68
C ALA A 165 6.44 -3.72 1.21
N LEU A 166 6.51 -3.49 -0.10
CA LEU A 166 7.26 -2.39 -0.74
C LEU A 166 6.75 -1.01 -0.32
N THR A 167 5.44 -0.80 -0.27
CA THR A 167 4.85 0.48 0.21
C THR A 167 5.34 0.87 1.61
N GLY A 168 5.75 -0.13 2.40
CA GLY A 168 6.30 0.03 3.74
C GLY A 168 7.80 0.25 3.83
N ILE A 169 8.50 0.38 2.70
CA ILE A 169 9.94 0.67 2.61
C ILE A 169 10.31 1.69 1.51
N LEU A 170 9.35 2.33 0.83
CA LEU A 170 9.64 3.31 -0.24
C LEU A 170 10.50 4.49 0.25
N HIS A 171 10.29 4.99 1.46
CA HIS A 171 11.07 6.10 2.01
C HIS A 171 11.18 6.05 3.55
N GLY A 172 12.29 6.52 4.11
CA GLY A 172 12.52 6.60 5.56
C GLY A 172 14.00 6.87 5.94
N LYS A 173 14.34 6.75 7.23
CA LYS A 173 15.66 7.16 7.80
C LYS A 173 16.78 6.12 7.76
N SER A 174 16.49 4.86 7.42
CA SER A 174 17.46 3.76 7.53
C SER A 174 17.78 3.13 6.18
N ALA A 175 18.91 2.41 6.10
CA ALA A 175 19.35 1.70 4.89
C ALA A 175 18.39 0.60 4.39
N THR A 176 17.33 0.30 5.15
CA THR A 176 16.24 -0.61 4.77
C THR A 176 15.13 0.07 3.94
N TYR A 177 15.19 1.39 3.78
CA TYR A 177 14.30 2.16 2.92
C TYR A 177 14.99 2.48 1.58
N LEU A 178 14.18 2.64 0.52
CA LEU A 178 14.67 2.89 -0.85
C LEU A 178 15.05 4.35 -1.10
N SER A 179 14.51 5.27 -0.30
CA SER A 179 14.76 6.71 -0.40
C SER A 179 14.92 7.34 0.98
N GLU A 180 15.84 8.28 1.10
CA GLU A 180 16.12 9.01 2.35
C GLU A 180 15.62 10.47 2.31
N VAL A 181 15.10 10.92 1.16
CA VAL A 181 14.64 12.31 0.96
C VAL A 181 13.47 12.68 1.87
N MET A 182 12.67 11.68 2.25
CA MET A 182 11.54 11.80 3.17
C MET A 182 11.77 10.92 4.39
N PRO A 183 12.43 11.44 5.44
CA PRO A 183 12.84 10.63 6.58
C PRO A 183 11.67 10.23 7.52
N ASN A 184 10.51 10.84 7.37
CA ASN A 184 9.32 10.51 8.14
C ASN A 184 8.63 9.26 7.58
N THR A 185 7.76 8.63 8.38
CA THR A 185 6.99 7.46 7.93
C THR A 185 5.80 7.80 7.00
N PHE A 186 5.54 9.10 6.81
CA PHE A 186 4.57 9.68 5.88
C PHE A 186 5.30 10.55 4.86
N SER A 187 4.76 10.62 3.65
CA SER A 187 5.38 11.42 2.59
C SER A 187 5.25 12.90 2.90
N MET A 188 6.33 13.66 2.67
CA MET A 188 6.30 15.13 2.71
C MET A 188 5.57 15.66 1.48
N ALA A 189 5.23 16.95 1.48
CA ALA A 189 4.61 17.60 0.33
C ALA A 189 5.44 17.37 -0.95
N PRO A 190 4.83 16.98 -2.09
CA PRO A 190 5.56 16.78 -3.35
C PRO A 190 6.46 17.98 -3.71
N ARG A 191 5.89 19.19 -3.68
CA ARG A 191 6.64 20.44 -3.94
C ARG A 191 7.82 20.64 -2.98
N TYR A 192 7.63 20.34 -1.68
CA TYR A 192 8.71 20.43 -0.70
C TYR A 192 9.87 19.49 -1.04
N VAL A 193 9.58 18.25 -1.43
CA VAL A 193 10.59 17.27 -1.84
C VAL A 193 11.37 17.78 -3.04
N ARG A 194 10.67 18.27 -4.06
CA ARG A 194 11.28 18.85 -5.26
C ARG A 194 12.19 20.02 -4.93
N ASP A 195 11.67 21.02 -4.22
CA ASP A 195 12.39 22.24 -3.90
C ASP A 195 13.61 21.95 -3.01
N TYR A 196 13.49 21.00 -2.08
CA TYR A 196 14.60 20.52 -1.26
C TYR A 196 15.71 19.89 -2.12
N VAL A 197 15.37 18.95 -3.01
CA VAL A 197 16.35 18.26 -3.85
C VAL A 197 17.05 19.24 -4.80
N ILE A 198 16.30 20.13 -5.46
CA ILE A 198 16.86 21.13 -6.38
C ILE A 198 17.79 22.09 -5.64
N ARG A 199 17.35 22.64 -4.50
CA ARG A 199 18.11 23.63 -3.75
C ARG A 199 19.38 23.07 -3.12
N THR A 200 19.35 21.82 -2.67
CA THR A 200 20.46 21.21 -1.92
C THR A 200 21.35 20.31 -2.77
N GLY A 201 20.90 19.93 -3.97
CA GLY A 201 21.56 18.90 -4.77
C GLY A 201 21.49 17.50 -4.14
N PHE A 202 20.58 17.28 -3.17
CA PHE A 202 20.47 16.00 -2.48
C PHE A 202 20.25 14.84 -3.45
N GLN A 203 20.90 13.71 -3.18
CA GLN A 203 20.71 12.47 -3.91
C GLN A 203 20.47 11.34 -2.91
N SER A 204 19.37 10.61 -3.11
CA SER A 204 19.16 9.37 -2.37
C SER A 204 20.26 8.36 -2.72
N PRO A 205 20.76 7.59 -1.75
CA PRO A 205 21.76 6.56 -2.00
C PRO A 205 21.19 5.45 -2.91
N GLU A 206 22.08 4.76 -3.62
CA GLU A 206 21.71 3.54 -4.33
C GLU A 206 21.26 2.46 -3.34
N ARG A 207 20.12 1.82 -3.65
CA ARG A 207 19.50 0.76 -2.86
C ARG A 207 18.97 -0.31 -3.80
N ASP A 208 19.42 -1.55 -3.59
CA ASP A 208 18.86 -2.69 -4.31
C ASP A 208 17.45 -3.00 -3.78
N VAL A 209 16.44 -2.78 -4.63
CA VAL A 209 15.01 -2.96 -4.31
C VAL A 209 14.72 -4.40 -3.92
N PHE A 210 15.31 -5.39 -4.60
CA PHE A 210 15.09 -6.80 -4.31
C PHE A 210 15.69 -7.18 -2.95
N ARG A 211 16.87 -6.65 -2.61
CA ARG A 211 17.50 -6.87 -1.31
C ARG A 211 16.73 -6.20 -0.19
N CYS A 212 16.29 -4.96 -0.36
CA CYS A 212 15.47 -4.27 0.63
C CYS A 212 14.12 -4.98 0.83
N LEU A 213 13.51 -5.48 -0.24
CA LEU A 213 12.29 -6.28 -0.17
C LEU A 213 12.52 -7.61 0.56
N GLU A 214 13.61 -8.32 0.28
CA GLU A 214 13.98 -9.55 0.99
C GLU A 214 14.11 -9.31 2.51
N LEU A 215 14.85 -8.29 2.92
CA LEU A 215 14.99 -7.89 4.33
C LEU A 215 13.63 -7.53 4.96
N LYS A 216 12.75 -6.89 4.19
CA LYS A 216 11.39 -6.57 4.64
C LYS A 216 10.57 -7.84 4.85
N LEU A 217 10.63 -8.79 3.92
CA LEU A 217 9.95 -10.08 4.01
C LEU A 217 10.45 -10.88 5.21
N ASP A 218 11.77 -10.97 5.41
CA ASP A 218 12.36 -11.66 6.56
C ASP A 218 11.84 -11.09 7.88
N ARG A 219 11.68 -9.75 7.99
CA ARG A 219 11.09 -9.13 9.18
C ARG A 219 9.59 -9.47 9.34
N LEU A 220 8.84 -9.47 8.24
CA LEU A 220 7.40 -9.77 8.28
C LEU A 220 7.13 -11.22 8.69
N PHE A 221 7.93 -12.17 8.18
CA PHE A 221 7.79 -13.59 8.46
C PHE A 221 8.30 -14.04 9.84
N ARG A 222 8.84 -13.13 10.67
CA ARG A 222 9.06 -13.41 12.10
C ARG A 222 7.75 -13.50 12.88
N GLN A 223 6.67 -12.94 12.35
CA GLN A 223 5.35 -13.04 12.94
C GLN A 223 4.64 -14.27 12.36
N PRO A 224 3.90 -15.03 13.17
CA PRO A 224 3.11 -16.15 12.67
C PRO A 224 2.05 -15.65 11.67
N ALA A 225 1.70 -16.50 10.71
CA ALA A 225 0.56 -16.26 9.86
C ALA A 225 -0.73 -16.21 10.72
N PRO A 226 -1.75 -15.43 10.30
CA PRO A 226 -3.03 -15.43 10.99
C PRO A 226 -3.62 -16.84 11.06
N ALA A 227 -4.24 -17.18 12.18
CA ALA A 227 -4.77 -18.52 12.46
C ALA A 227 -6.05 -18.85 11.67
N SER A 228 -6.69 -17.84 11.09
CA SER A 228 -7.95 -17.97 10.37
C SER A 228 -7.97 -17.05 9.15
N PRO A 229 -8.80 -17.35 8.13
CA PRO A 229 -8.91 -16.50 6.96
C PRO A 229 -9.61 -15.17 7.30
N GLY A 230 -9.36 -14.16 6.49
CA GLY A 230 -10.15 -12.94 6.50
C GLY A 230 -10.46 -12.42 5.11
N LEU A 231 -11.25 -11.36 5.08
CA LEU A 231 -11.73 -10.69 3.86
C LEU A 231 -11.34 -9.23 3.90
N ALA A 232 -10.84 -8.74 2.77
CA ALA A 232 -10.72 -7.32 2.51
C ALA A 232 -11.73 -6.96 1.42
N LEU A 233 -12.51 -5.92 1.67
CA LEU A 233 -13.57 -5.44 0.80
C LEU A 233 -13.30 -3.98 0.47
N ALA A 234 -13.46 -3.62 -0.80
CA ALA A 234 -13.36 -2.24 -1.26
C ALA A 234 -14.77 -1.68 -1.45
N GLY A 235 -15.07 -0.58 -0.78
CA GLY A 235 -16.33 0.12 -0.98
C GLY A 235 -16.79 0.94 0.22
N ASP A 236 -17.95 1.56 0.06
CA ASP A 236 -18.53 2.46 1.04
C ASP A 236 -18.91 1.72 2.34
N ALA A 237 -18.86 2.41 3.47
CA ALA A 237 -19.27 1.85 4.75
C ALA A 237 -20.80 1.69 4.87
N ARG A 238 -21.58 2.53 4.17
CA ARG A 238 -23.05 2.55 4.19
C ARG A 238 -23.67 1.22 3.75
N ASP A 239 -23.00 0.50 2.85
CA ASP A 239 -23.42 -0.82 2.35
C ASP A 239 -22.45 -1.94 2.75
N ALA A 240 -21.46 -1.67 3.61
CA ALA A 240 -20.46 -2.64 4.06
C ALA A 240 -21.07 -3.90 4.69
N GLY A 241 -22.17 -3.76 5.43
CA GLY A 241 -22.88 -4.92 6.02
C GLY A 241 -23.48 -5.86 4.96
N VAL A 242 -24.02 -5.30 3.88
CA VAL A 242 -24.58 -6.08 2.76
C VAL A 242 -23.45 -6.76 1.98
N ARG A 243 -22.40 -6.00 1.63
CA ARG A 243 -21.21 -6.50 0.94
C ARG A 243 -20.52 -7.61 1.73
N ALA A 244 -20.34 -7.43 3.04
CA ALA A 244 -19.75 -8.43 3.92
C ALA A 244 -20.56 -9.72 3.94
N ARG A 245 -21.90 -9.62 4.07
CA ARG A 245 -22.79 -10.79 4.03
C ARG A 245 -22.65 -11.58 2.73
N GLN A 246 -22.67 -10.88 1.60
CA GLN A 246 -22.53 -11.50 0.27
C GLN A 246 -21.16 -12.20 0.12
N ALA A 247 -20.08 -11.54 0.52
CA ALA A 247 -18.73 -12.10 0.45
C ALA A 247 -18.54 -13.32 1.38
N LEU A 248 -19.11 -13.27 2.59
CA LEU A 248 -19.09 -14.39 3.54
C LEU A 248 -19.88 -15.59 2.99
N ARG A 249 -21.09 -15.36 2.46
CA ARG A 249 -21.91 -16.40 1.82
C ARG A 249 -21.18 -17.06 0.66
N ALA A 250 -20.55 -16.26 -0.21
CA ALA A 250 -19.81 -16.76 -1.37
C ALA A 250 -18.64 -17.69 -0.98
N ARG A 251 -18.11 -17.56 0.24
CA ARG A 251 -17.04 -18.42 0.78
C ARG A 251 -17.55 -19.51 1.74
N GLY A 252 -18.86 -19.68 1.90
CA GLY A 252 -19.44 -20.65 2.83
C GLY A 252 -19.16 -20.34 4.31
N LEU A 253 -18.95 -19.06 4.63
CA LEU A 253 -18.65 -18.58 5.99
C LEU A 253 -19.92 -18.07 6.69
N PRO A 254 -19.93 -17.98 8.04
CA PRO A 254 -21.05 -17.40 8.78
C PRO A 254 -21.39 -16.00 8.27
N GLU A 255 -22.65 -15.75 7.95
CA GLU A 255 -23.09 -14.51 7.29
C GLU A 255 -23.27 -13.31 8.23
N ARG A 256 -23.32 -13.56 9.55
CA ARG A 256 -23.63 -12.54 10.56
C ARG A 256 -22.36 -12.13 11.30
N ALA A 257 -22.05 -10.84 11.27
CA ALA A 257 -21.04 -10.26 12.14
C ALA A 257 -21.50 -10.37 13.61
N ARG A 258 -20.66 -10.97 14.45
CA ARG A 258 -20.87 -11.00 15.91
C ARG A 258 -20.50 -9.66 16.54
N LEU A 259 -19.44 -9.05 16.02
CA LEU A 259 -18.89 -7.80 16.51
C LEU A 259 -18.59 -6.88 15.32
N VAL A 260 -18.98 -5.62 15.44
CA VAL A 260 -18.50 -4.55 14.58
C VAL A 260 -17.50 -3.72 15.39
N LEU A 261 -16.28 -3.58 14.89
CA LEU A 261 -15.22 -2.83 15.55
C LEU A 261 -14.40 -2.07 14.50
N GLY A 262 -14.51 -0.75 14.52
CA GLY A 262 -13.77 0.14 13.63
C GLY A 262 -13.61 1.52 14.25
N SER A 263 -12.79 2.35 13.62
CA SER A 263 -12.71 3.78 13.93
C SER A 263 -13.79 4.55 13.16
N PRO A 264 -14.32 5.66 13.71
CA PRO A 264 -15.17 6.55 12.92
C PRO A 264 -14.37 7.18 11.77
N PRO A 265 -15.03 7.64 10.69
CA PRO A 265 -14.37 8.48 9.71
C PRO A 265 -13.93 9.80 10.36
N TYR A 266 -12.75 10.31 9.98
CA TYR A 266 -12.17 11.51 10.58
C TYR A 266 -12.57 12.77 9.81
N LEU A 267 -13.38 13.63 10.43
CA LEU A 267 -13.80 14.94 9.89
C LEU A 267 -12.59 15.85 9.59
N ARG A 268 -12.41 16.26 8.32
CA ARG A 268 -11.52 17.37 7.88
C ARG A 268 -10.05 17.33 8.33
N VAL A 269 -9.57 16.22 8.89
CA VAL A 269 -8.24 16.18 9.54
C VAL A 269 -7.18 15.50 8.66
N VAL A 270 -7.57 14.63 7.72
CA VAL A 270 -6.62 13.72 7.07
C VAL A 270 -6.80 13.67 5.55
N LYS A 271 -5.78 14.10 4.81
CA LYS A 271 -5.64 13.87 3.37
C LYS A 271 -4.85 12.59 3.11
N TYR A 272 -5.55 11.46 3.02
CA TYR A 272 -4.93 10.14 2.89
C TYR A 272 -4.12 10.00 1.60
N GLY A 273 -4.64 10.49 0.48
CA GLY A 273 -3.96 10.50 -0.80
C GLY A 273 -2.69 11.34 -0.72
N TYR A 274 -2.81 12.60 -0.29
CA TYR A 274 -1.67 13.51 -0.14
C TYR A 274 -0.53 12.93 0.71
N TYR A 275 -0.78 12.39 1.90
CA TYR A 275 0.29 11.86 2.76
C TYR A 275 0.84 10.50 2.32
N ASN A 276 0.20 9.85 1.35
CA ASN A 276 0.63 8.58 0.77
C ASN A 276 0.93 8.71 -0.73
N TRP A 277 1.19 9.92 -1.25
CA TRP A 277 1.31 10.14 -2.69
C TRP A 277 2.34 9.23 -3.37
N LEU A 278 3.47 8.95 -2.72
CA LEU A 278 4.51 8.07 -3.25
C LEU A 278 4.05 6.59 -3.27
N ARG A 279 3.25 6.19 -2.28
CA ARG A 279 2.67 4.84 -2.19
C ARG A 279 1.53 4.66 -3.19
N ALA A 280 0.68 5.69 -3.34
CA ALA A 280 -0.38 5.74 -4.34
C ALA A 280 0.22 5.63 -5.75
N TRP A 281 1.24 6.44 -6.07
CA TRP A 281 1.96 6.33 -7.33
C TRP A 281 2.52 4.92 -7.56
N PHE A 282 3.20 4.35 -6.58
CA PHE A 282 3.74 2.99 -6.68
C PHE A 282 2.65 1.95 -6.99
N LEU A 283 1.44 2.13 -6.49
CA LEU A 283 0.31 1.24 -6.71
C LEU A 283 -0.55 1.59 -7.94
N GLY A 284 -0.20 2.63 -8.70
CA GLY A 284 -0.99 3.06 -9.87
C GLY A 284 -2.27 3.81 -9.51
N LEU A 285 -2.32 4.43 -8.34
CA LEU A 285 -3.47 5.20 -7.85
C LEU A 285 -3.17 6.70 -7.96
N ASP A 286 -4.17 7.52 -8.31
CA ASP A 286 -4.07 8.98 -8.20
C ASP A 286 -4.34 9.41 -6.75
N PRO A 287 -3.41 10.10 -6.08
CA PRO A 287 -3.62 10.64 -4.74
C PRO A 287 -4.83 11.57 -4.64
N ARG A 288 -5.14 12.33 -5.70
CA ARG A 288 -6.28 13.26 -5.74
C ARG A 288 -7.58 12.49 -5.78
N ASP A 289 -7.69 11.47 -6.62
CA ASP A 289 -8.89 10.63 -6.68
C ASP A 289 -9.15 9.95 -5.32
N ILE A 290 -8.10 9.54 -4.60
CA ILE A 290 -8.24 9.02 -3.24
C ILE A 290 -8.81 10.09 -2.30
N ASP A 291 -8.25 11.29 -2.31
CA ASP A 291 -8.72 12.36 -1.43
C ASP A 291 -10.14 12.81 -1.81
N ASP A 292 -10.46 12.97 -3.09
CA ASP A 292 -11.78 13.39 -3.59
C ASP A 292 -12.86 12.33 -3.29
N THR A 293 -12.52 11.04 -3.38
CA THR A 293 -13.44 9.94 -3.03
C THR A 293 -13.70 9.86 -1.53
N LEU A 294 -12.70 10.20 -0.72
CA LEU A 294 -12.81 10.16 0.74
C LEU A 294 -13.36 11.48 1.30
N ASP A 295 -13.33 12.58 0.56
CA ASP A 295 -13.78 13.90 0.98
C ASP A 295 -15.29 14.06 0.75
N ASP A 296 -16.09 13.46 1.63
CA ASP A 296 -17.55 13.65 1.70
C ASP A 296 -17.95 15.07 2.19
N ALA A 297 -17.17 16.09 1.84
CA ALA A 297 -17.23 17.51 2.22
C ALA A 297 -17.30 17.81 3.74
N HIS A 298 -17.46 16.79 4.59
CA HIS A 298 -17.33 16.75 6.04
C HIS A 298 -17.83 18.02 6.73
N HIS A 299 -18.94 18.57 6.23
CA HIS A 299 -19.73 19.56 6.96
C HIS A 299 -20.45 18.80 8.08
N ARG A 300 -20.66 19.48 9.21
CA ARG A 300 -21.21 18.84 10.42
C ARG A 300 -22.52 18.09 10.15
N GLU A 301 -23.39 18.65 9.32
CA GLU A 301 -24.70 18.07 9.00
C GLU A 301 -24.62 16.75 8.22
N PRO A 302 -23.94 16.64 7.06
CA PRO A 302 -23.70 15.37 6.39
C PRO A 302 -23.06 14.30 7.28
N TYR A 303 -22.10 14.69 8.13
CA TYR A 303 -21.45 13.76 9.05
C TYR A 303 -22.41 13.23 10.12
N LEU A 304 -23.28 14.08 10.66
CA LEU A 304 -24.32 13.65 11.61
C LEU A 304 -25.37 12.74 10.95
N ALA A 305 -25.64 12.91 9.66
CA ALA A 305 -26.53 12.01 8.92
C ALA A 305 -25.89 10.66 8.59
N PHE A 306 -24.55 10.62 8.52
CA PHE A 306 -23.78 9.41 8.25
C PHE A 306 -23.59 8.52 9.48
N MET A 307 -23.40 9.12 10.66
CA MET A 307 -23.22 8.43 11.95
C MET A 307 -24.52 7.84 12.50
#